data_AF-A0A2S7K9N5-F1
#
_entry.id   AF-A0A2S7K9N5-F1
#
_cell.length_a   1.000
_cell.length_b   1.000
_cell.length_c   1.000
_cell.angle_alpha   90.00
_cell.angle_beta   90.00
_cell.angle_gamma   90.00
#
_symmetry.space_group_name_H-M   'P 1'
#
loop_
_entity.id
_entity.type
_entity.pdbx_description
1 polymer ?
#
loop_
_entity_poly.entity_id
_entity_poly.type
_entity_poly.pdbx_seq_one_letter_code
_entity_poly.pdbx_strand_id
1 'polypeptide(L)'
;MAGRTAAPPVTLPSLKTDAAPLRFLDFLLKETVQAAVLSKTGVLINVPTPERYAVHKLIVSTMRHSAGESAAKADKDVAQAATLIEAFSIKRRLDDSNEVLRETKKRGAGWRERLQTGTSRLPEKIRALSTPLT
;
A
#
# COMPACT_ATOMS: atom_id res chain seq x y z
N MET A 1 7.07 7.85 -21.85
CA MET A 1 5.80 8.50 -21.49
C MET A 1 5.62 8.45 -19.98
N ALA A 2 5.94 9.54 -19.28
CA ALA A 2 5.73 9.65 -17.83
C ALA A 2 4.33 10.21 -17.58
N GLY A 3 3.49 9.45 -16.85
CA GLY A 3 2.24 9.98 -16.31
C GLY A 3 2.54 11.18 -15.40
N ARG A 4 1.75 12.24 -15.55
CA ARG A 4 1.95 13.61 -15.04
C ARG A 4 1.90 13.77 -13.50
N THR A 5 2.29 12.75 -12.73
CA THR A 5 2.19 12.72 -11.25
C THR A 5 3.40 12.08 -10.54
N ALA A 6 4.42 11.64 -11.26
CA ALA A 6 5.67 11.17 -10.67
C ALA A 6 6.56 12.36 -10.28
N ALA A 7 7.17 12.31 -9.08
CA ALA A 7 8.21 13.28 -8.72
C ALA A 7 9.39 13.15 -9.71
N PRO A 8 10.09 14.26 -10.03
CA PRO A 8 11.15 14.24 -11.03
C PRO A 8 12.25 13.24 -10.63
N PRO A 9 12.93 12.62 -11.60
CA PRO A 9 14.08 11.79 -11.32
C PRO A 9 15.13 12.55 -10.51
N VAL A 10 15.79 11.85 -9.59
CA VAL A 10 16.85 12.38 -8.75
C VAL A 10 18.18 11.79 -9.22
N THR A 11 19.14 12.64 -9.55
CA THR A 11 20.47 12.18 -9.96
C THR A 11 21.21 11.54 -8.79
N LEU A 12 21.81 10.38 -9.03
CA LEU A 12 22.65 9.64 -8.08
C LEU A 12 24.10 9.65 -8.60
N PRO A 13 24.93 10.65 -8.23
CA PRO A 13 26.28 10.80 -8.79
C PRO A 13 27.18 9.60 -8.58
N SER A 14 27.06 8.91 -7.44
CA SER A 14 27.83 7.71 -7.11
C SER A 14 27.53 6.53 -8.03
N LEU A 15 26.30 6.44 -8.54
CA LEU A 15 25.86 5.38 -9.45
C LEU A 15 25.87 5.82 -10.92
N LYS A 16 26.29 7.06 -11.21
CA LYS A 16 26.31 7.66 -12.56
C LYS A 16 24.98 7.46 -13.30
N THR A 17 23.86 7.57 -12.59
CA THR A 17 22.52 7.34 -13.13
C THR A 17 21.47 8.17 -12.39
N ASP A 18 20.26 8.22 -12.92
CA ASP A 18 19.12 8.88 -12.30
C ASP A 18 18.18 7.83 -11.67
N ALA A 19 17.60 8.17 -10.52
CA ALA A 19 16.62 7.35 -9.83
C ALA A 19 15.23 7.95 -9.91
N ALA A 20 14.25 7.13 -10.30
CA ALA A 20 12.84 7.51 -10.22
C ALA A 20 12.32 7.26 -8.79
N PRO A 21 11.84 8.29 -8.07
CA PRO A 21 11.30 8.11 -6.73
C PRO A 21 9.99 7.32 -6.75
N LEU A 22 9.92 6.25 -5.96
CA LEU A 22 8.71 5.46 -5.74
C LEU A 22 8.01 5.93 -4.47
N ARG A 23 6.91 6.67 -4.65
CA ARG A 23 6.11 7.20 -3.53
C ARG A 23 5.56 6.06 -2.67
N PHE A 24 5.65 6.23 -1.34
CA PHE A 24 5.13 5.29 -0.34
C PHE A 24 5.87 3.93 -0.27
N LEU A 25 6.96 3.75 -1.02
CA LEU A 25 7.77 2.54 -0.94
C LEU A 25 8.44 2.39 0.43
N ASP A 26 8.90 3.50 1.02
CA ASP A 26 9.49 3.56 2.36
C ASP A 26 8.59 2.93 3.43
N PHE A 27 7.27 3.10 3.29
CA PHE A 27 6.29 2.53 4.20
C PHE A 27 6.22 0.99 4.12
N LEU A 28 6.44 0.42 2.94
CA LEU A 28 6.48 -1.04 2.75
C LEU A 28 7.81 -1.66 3.21
N LEU A 29 8.90 -0.90 3.16
CA LEU A 29 10.23 -1.37 3.55
C LEU A 29 10.42 -1.39 5.08
N LYS A 30 9.50 -0.80 5.84
CA LYS A 30 9.52 -0.84 7.30
C LYS A 30 8.99 -2.18 7.82
N GLU A 31 9.70 -2.78 8.78
CA GLU A 31 9.29 -3.99 9.51
C GLU A 31 8.93 -5.17 8.59
N THR A 32 9.67 -5.35 7.50
CA THR A 32 9.48 -6.47 6.57
C THR A 32 9.63 -7.84 7.26
N VAL A 33 8.94 -8.84 6.74
CA VAL A 33 9.01 -10.23 7.20
C VAL A 33 9.65 -11.13 6.15
N GLN A 34 10.26 -12.22 6.59
CA GLN A 34 10.84 -13.19 5.67
C GLN A 34 9.77 -14.11 5.07
N ALA A 35 9.88 -14.34 3.76
CA ALA A 35 9.04 -15.28 3.02
C ALA A 35 9.89 -16.11 2.05
N ALA A 36 9.52 -17.37 1.86
CA ALA A 36 10.15 -18.24 0.86
C ALA A 36 9.41 -18.11 -0.47
N VAL A 37 10.13 -17.74 -1.53
CA VAL A 37 9.65 -17.86 -2.91
C VAL A 37 10.02 -19.24 -3.42
N LEU A 38 9.00 -20.00 -3.83
CA LEU A 38 9.18 -21.30 -4.45
C LEU A 38 9.68 -21.11 -5.88
N SER A 39 11.00 -21.29 -6.06
CA SER A 39 11.68 -21.42 -7.35
C SER A 39 12.39 -22.78 -7.40
N LYS A 40 13.20 -23.06 -8.43
CA LYS A 40 13.93 -24.34 -8.56
C LYS A 40 14.72 -24.74 -7.30
N THR A 41 15.22 -23.76 -6.53
CA THR A 41 16.02 -23.99 -5.31
C THR A 41 15.38 -23.40 -4.05
N GLY A 42 14.26 -22.67 -4.18
CA GLY A 42 13.73 -21.81 -3.12
C GLY A 42 14.64 -20.60 -2.86
N VAL A 43 14.05 -19.43 -2.62
CA VAL A 43 14.81 -18.22 -2.25
C VAL A 43 14.10 -17.54 -1.09
N LEU A 44 14.84 -17.24 -0.02
CA LEU A 44 14.36 -16.45 1.09
C LEU A 44 14.44 -14.97 0.73
N ILE A 45 13.32 -14.26 0.85
CA ILE A 45 13.22 -12.83 0.56
C ILE A 45 12.55 -12.09 1.71
N ASN A 46 12.77 -10.78 1.79
CA ASN A 46 12.00 -9.90 2.65
C ASN A 46 10.79 -9.35 1.89
N VAL A 47 9.60 -9.47 2.47
CA VAL A 47 8.36 -8.90 1.95
C VAL A 47 7.75 -7.96 2.98
N PRO A 48 6.93 -6.98 2.56
CA PRO A 48 6.20 -6.15 3.51
C PRO A 48 5.27 -7.02 4.36
N THR A 49 5.01 -6.59 5.60
CA THR A 49 3.95 -7.22 6.39
C THR A 49 2.62 -7.09 5.67
N PRO A 50 1.73 -8.10 5.76
CA PRO A 50 0.44 -8.05 5.06
C PRO A 50 -0.41 -6.85 5.49
N GLU A 51 -0.27 -6.38 6.73
CA GLU A 51 -0.95 -5.22 7.29
C GLU A 51 -0.50 -3.93 6.57
N ARG A 52 0.82 -3.73 6.44
CA ARG A 52 1.38 -2.59 5.69
C ARG A 52 1.05 -2.68 4.21
N TYR A 53 1.06 -3.87 3.63
CA TYR A 53 0.68 -4.06 2.24
C TYR A 53 -0.78 -3.64 1.98
N ALA A 54 -1.71 -4.06 2.82
CA ALA A 54 -3.13 -3.68 2.70
C ALA A 54 -3.32 -2.16 2.76
N VAL A 55 -2.74 -1.49 3.75
CA VAL A 55 -2.84 -0.03 3.91
C VAL A 55 -2.19 0.72 2.75
N HIS A 56 -1.02 0.25 2.30
CA HIS A 56 -0.33 0.80 1.13
C HIS A 56 -1.19 0.70 -0.13
N LYS A 57 -1.88 -0.42 -0.33
CA LYS A 57 -2.76 -0.62 -1.49
C LYS A 57 -3.95 0.33 -1.51
N LEU A 58 -4.53 0.63 -0.34
CA LEU A 58 -5.57 1.66 -0.23
C LEU A 58 -5.03 3.02 -0.71
N ILE A 59 -3.83 3.41 -0.27
CA ILE A 59 -3.20 4.69 -0.65
C ILE A 59 -2.87 4.75 -2.14
N VAL A 60 -2.21 3.73 -2.68
CA VAL A 60 -1.77 3.72 -4.09
C VAL A 60 -2.96 3.68 -5.05
N SER A 61 -4.07 3.04 -4.65
CA SER A 61 -5.30 3.01 -5.46
C SER A 61 -5.83 4.42 -5.80
N THR A 62 -5.58 5.42 -4.96
CA THR A 62 -6.04 6.81 -5.17
C THR A 62 -5.13 7.59 -6.11
N MET A 63 -3.92 7.09 -6.38
CA MET A 63 -2.94 7.76 -7.23
C MET A 63 -3.05 7.35 -8.70
N ARG A 64 -3.52 6.12 -8.95
CA ARG A 64 -3.63 5.56 -10.31
C ARG A 64 -4.56 6.38 -11.20
N HIS A 65 -5.66 6.88 -10.63
CA HIS A 65 -6.59 7.79 -11.31
C HIS A 65 -5.95 9.12 -11.71
N SER A 66 -5.18 9.74 -10.82
CA SER A 66 -4.49 11.01 -11.10
C SER A 66 -3.33 10.86 -12.09
N ALA A 67 -2.74 9.66 -12.19
CA ALA A 67 -1.60 9.38 -13.06
C ALA A 67 -1.98 9.03 -14.51
N GLY A 68 -3.27 8.98 -14.84
CA GLY A 68 -3.76 8.49 -16.13
C GLY A 68 -3.60 6.97 -16.29
N GLU A 69 -3.43 6.23 -15.19
CA GLU A 69 -3.44 4.77 -15.21
C GLU A 69 -4.87 4.24 -15.18
N SER A 70 -5.10 3.05 -15.75
CA SER A 70 -6.44 2.47 -15.89
C SER A 70 -7.15 2.31 -14.54
N ALA A 71 -8.42 2.71 -14.49
CA ALA A 71 -9.33 2.47 -13.36
C ALA A 71 -9.29 1.00 -12.89
N ALA A 72 -9.11 0.05 -13.81
CA ALA A 72 -8.99 -1.37 -13.50
C ALA A 72 -7.79 -1.69 -12.58
N LYS A 73 -6.67 -0.97 -12.70
CA LYS A 73 -5.53 -1.12 -11.78
C LYS A 73 -5.85 -0.60 -10.39
N ALA A 74 -6.55 0.53 -10.32
CA ALA A 74 -6.99 1.11 -9.07
C ALA A 74 -7.97 0.18 -8.33
N ASP A 75 -8.93 -0.40 -9.07
CA ASP A 75 -9.90 -1.34 -8.51
C ASP A 75 -9.23 -2.65 -8.07
N LYS A 76 -8.23 -3.13 -8.83
CA LYS A 76 -7.38 -4.26 -8.42
C LYS A 76 -6.67 -3.98 -7.09
N ASP A 77 -6.09 -2.80 -6.92
CA ASP A 77 -5.40 -2.44 -5.67
C ASP A 77 -6.39 -2.42 -4.48
N VAL A 78 -7.60 -1.88 -4.67
CA VAL A 78 -8.66 -1.91 -3.64
C VAL A 78 -9.08 -3.34 -3.31
N ALA A 79 -9.29 -4.19 -4.33
CA ALA A 79 -9.64 -5.59 -4.13
C ALA A 79 -8.56 -6.35 -3.34
N GLN A 80 -7.28 -6.13 -3.65
CA GLN A 80 -6.18 -6.72 -2.89
C GLN A 80 -6.18 -6.31 -1.41
N ALA A 81 -6.42 -5.02 -1.13
CA ALA A 81 -6.56 -4.55 0.25
C ALA A 81 -7.76 -5.21 0.95
N ALA A 82 -8.90 -5.29 0.26
CA ALA A 82 -10.12 -5.89 0.81
C ALA A 82 -9.91 -7.37 1.18
N THR A 83 -9.28 -8.16 0.31
CA THR A 83 -8.96 -9.57 0.57
C THR A 83 -8.10 -9.74 1.82
N LEU A 84 -7.11 -8.88 2.02
CA LEU A 84 -6.25 -8.95 3.20
C LEU A 84 -7.00 -8.57 4.49
N ILE A 85 -7.82 -7.51 4.45
CA ILE A 85 -8.65 -7.10 5.59
C ILE A 85 -9.63 -8.21 5.97
N GLU A 86 -10.27 -8.86 4.99
CA GLU A 86 -11.13 -10.00 5.24
C GLU A 86 -10.35 -11.18 5.88
N ALA A 87 -9.15 -11.48 5.37
CA ALA A 87 -8.29 -12.51 5.95
C ALA A 87 -7.91 -12.20 7.41
N PHE A 88 -7.61 -10.95 7.74
CA PHE A 88 -7.35 -10.54 9.14
C PHE A 88 -8.57 -10.75 10.03
N SER A 89 -9.77 -10.45 9.54
CA SER A 89 -11.03 -10.73 10.24
C SER A 89 -11.21 -12.21 10.54
N ILE A 90 -11.07 -13.06 9.51
CA ILE A 90 -11.18 -14.51 9.63
C ILE A 90 -10.16 -15.06 10.64
N LYS A 91 -8.94 -14.50 10.65
CA LYS A 91 -7.86 -14.91 11.54
C LYS A 91 -7.87 -14.25 12.92
N ARG A 92 -8.87 -13.41 13.24
CA ARG A 92 -8.97 -12.65 14.50
C ARG A 92 -7.75 -11.75 14.76
N ARG A 93 -7.20 -11.16 13.71
CA ARG A 93 -6.01 -10.29 13.71
C ARG A 93 -6.31 -8.90 13.15
N LEU A 94 -7.55 -8.42 13.31
CA LEU A 94 -7.93 -7.08 12.83
C LEU A 94 -7.15 -5.98 13.55
N ASP A 95 -6.78 -6.19 14.81
CA ASP A 95 -6.03 -5.20 15.60
C ASP A 95 -4.66 -4.89 15.01
N ASP A 96 -3.96 -5.89 14.46
CA ASP A 96 -2.67 -5.74 13.77
C ASP A 96 -2.81 -4.77 12.58
N SER A 97 -3.84 -4.98 11.74
CA SER A 97 -4.13 -4.09 10.61
C SER A 97 -4.56 -2.70 11.07
N ASN A 98 -5.34 -2.61 12.15
CA ASN A 98 -5.82 -1.35 12.71
C ASN A 98 -4.69 -0.51 13.32
N GLU A 99 -3.67 -1.15 13.89
CA GLU A 99 -2.47 -0.47 14.38
C GLU A 99 -1.73 0.24 13.25
N VAL A 100 -1.49 -0.46 12.14
CA VAL A 100 -0.83 0.12 10.96
C VAL A 100 -1.67 1.25 10.34
N LEU A 101 -3.00 1.13 10.34
CA LEU A 101 -3.91 2.22 9.94
C LEU A 101 -3.74 3.45 10.84
N ARG A 102 -3.71 3.27 12.17
CA ARG A 102 -3.48 4.36 13.14
C ARG A 102 -2.11 5.00 12.98
N GLU A 103 -1.05 4.21 12.78
CA GLU A 103 0.29 4.73 12.47
C GLU A 103 0.25 5.61 11.21
N THR A 104 -0.39 5.12 10.16
CA THR A 104 -0.49 5.80 8.86
C THR A 104 -1.21 7.14 8.97
N LYS A 105 -2.29 7.21 9.75
CA LYS A 105 -3.01 8.48 10.01
C LYS A 105 -2.10 9.56 10.62
N LYS A 106 -1.13 9.18 11.45
CA LYS A 106 -0.22 10.12 12.11
C LYS A 106 0.84 10.70 11.17
N ARG A 107 0.99 10.19 9.94
CA ARG A 107 2.01 10.63 8.96
C ARG A 107 1.68 11.93 8.22
N GLY A 108 0.52 12.55 8.49
CA GLY A 108 0.17 13.88 7.98
C GLY A 108 -1.15 13.94 7.19
N ALA A 109 -1.57 15.14 6.81
CA ALA A 109 -2.86 15.38 6.15
C ALA A 109 -3.00 14.64 4.81
N GLY A 110 -1.97 14.68 3.95
CA GLY A 110 -2.01 14.01 2.66
C GLY A 110 -2.06 12.48 2.74
N TRP A 111 -1.58 11.87 3.84
CA TRP A 111 -1.73 10.44 4.10
C TRP A 111 -3.16 10.10 4.54
N ARG A 112 -3.72 10.91 5.45
CA ARG A 112 -5.10 10.76 5.93
C ARG A 112 -6.12 10.85 4.80
N GLU A 113 -6.00 11.85 3.94
CA GLU A 113 -6.89 12.06 2.79
C GLU A 113 -6.88 10.86 1.81
N ARG A 114 -5.68 10.37 1.46
CA ARG A 114 -5.52 9.20 0.59
C ARG A 114 -6.07 7.94 1.24
N LEU A 115 -5.82 7.76 2.53
CA LEU A 115 -6.34 6.62 3.27
C LEU A 115 -7.88 6.65 3.33
N GLN A 116 -8.47 7.83 3.55
CA GLN A 116 -9.93 8.02 3.53
C GLN A 116 -10.54 7.74 2.18
N THR A 117 -9.93 8.25 1.11
CA THR A 117 -10.37 8.03 -0.26
C THR A 117 -10.22 6.55 -0.67
N GLY A 118 -9.14 5.89 -0.27
CA GLY A 118 -8.96 4.45 -0.54
C GLY A 118 -9.95 3.58 0.25
N THR A 119 -10.15 3.89 1.52
CA THR A 119 -11.06 3.14 2.42
C THR A 119 -12.52 3.31 2.01
N SER A 120 -12.92 4.47 1.50
CA SER A 120 -14.31 4.68 1.03
C SER A 120 -14.67 3.79 -0.16
N ARG A 121 -13.68 3.33 -0.93
CA ARG A 121 -13.86 2.42 -2.08
C ARG A 121 -13.95 0.95 -1.71
N LEU A 122 -13.68 0.59 -0.46
CA LEU A 122 -13.85 -0.79 0.01
C LEU A 122 -15.34 -1.20 -0.03
N PRO A 123 -15.63 -2.49 -0.28
CA PRO A 123 -16.97 -3.03 -0.07
C PRO A 123 -17.45 -2.74 1.35
N GLU A 124 -18.74 -2.44 1.52
CA GLU A 124 -19.31 -1.98 2.79
C GLU A 124 -18.99 -2.93 3.97
N LYS A 125 -19.18 -4.24 3.76
CA LYS A 125 -18.85 -5.28 4.75
C LYS A 125 -17.40 -5.19 5.22
N ILE A 126 -16.46 -4.93 4.31
CA ILE A 126 -15.04 -4.87 4.62
C ILE A 126 -14.67 -3.53 5.26
N ARG A 127 -15.28 -2.44 4.78
CA ARG A 127 -15.10 -1.11 5.35
C ARG A 127 -15.53 -1.06 6.83
N ALA A 128 -16.61 -1.75 7.18
CA ALA A 128 -17.08 -1.86 8.56
C ALA A 128 -16.10 -2.57 9.52
N LEU A 129 -15.17 -3.39 8.99
CA LEU A 129 -14.13 -4.07 9.78
C LEU A 129 -12.91 -3.18 10.03
N SER A 130 -12.77 -2.09 9.28
CA SER A 130 -11.67 -1.15 9.43
C SER A 130 -12.03 -0.11 10.49
N THR A 131 -11.07 0.22 11.37
CA THR A 131 -11.30 1.28 12.37
C THR A 131 -11.78 2.57 11.70
N PRO A 132 -12.83 3.24 12.23
CA PRO A 132 -13.32 4.50 11.68
C PRO A 132 -12.19 5.52 11.47
N LEU A 133 -12.26 6.24 10.35
CA LEU A 133 -11.23 7.22 10.00
C LEU A 133 -11.36 8.57 10.72
N THR A 134 -12.24 8.67 11.73
CA THR A 134 -12.35 9.82 12.63
C THR A 134 -11.01 10.20 13.25
#